data_AF-A0A645BPC6-F1
#
_entry.id   AF-A0A645BPC6-F1
#
_cell.length_a   1.000
_cell.length_b   1.000
_cell.length_c   1.000
_cell.angle_alpha   90.00
_cell.angle_beta   90.00
_cell.angle_gamma   90.00
#
_symmetry.space_group_name_H-M   'P 1'
#
loop_
_entity.id
_entity.type
_entity.pdbx_description
1 polymer ?
#
loop_
_entity_poly.entity_id
_entity_poly.type
_entity_poly.pdbx_seq_one_letter_code
_entity_poly.pdbx_strand_id
1 'polypeptide(L)'
;MLSHCAGFLDPFARLMGLDGYILFAFILGFPANEIVVPIIIMSYMATGSLTGFDSLTQLHALFVNNGWTWLTAVCVMLFSLMHWPCGTTCITIKKETQSIKWALISFAVPTVTGIAVCLFVANTVRLLGLV
;
A
#
# COMPACT_ATOMS: atom_id res chain seq x y z
N MET A 1 14.95 4.46 11.85
CA MET A 1 14.75 3.06 11.37
C MET A 1 13.58 2.97 10.38
N LEU A 2 12.37 3.47 10.71
CA LEU A 2 11.25 3.50 9.75
C LEU A 2 11.59 4.26 8.45
N SER A 3 12.28 5.41 8.55
CA SER A 3 12.75 6.20 7.41
C SER A 3 13.81 5.50 6.53
N HIS A 4 14.58 4.57 7.09
CA HIS A 4 15.58 3.81 6.33
C HIS A 4 14.93 2.66 5.54
N CYS A 5 13.95 1.96 6.14
CA CYS A 5 13.16 0.96 5.43
C CYS A 5 12.22 1.60 4.41
N ALA A 6 11.58 2.71 4.75
CA ALA A 6 10.78 3.50 3.83
C ALA A 6 11.63 4.02 2.67
N GLY A 7 12.83 4.57 2.93
CA GLY A 7 13.77 5.00 1.89
C GLY A 7 14.28 3.88 0.98
N PHE A 8 14.38 2.65 1.47
CA PHE A 8 14.74 1.49 0.65
C PHE A 8 13.57 1.02 -0.25
N LEU A 9 12.33 1.11 0.24
CA LEU A 9 11.12 0.82 -0.53
C LEU A 9 10.65 1.98 -1.40
N ASP A 10 11.09 3.21 -1.12
CA ASP A 10 10.72 4.45 -1.80
C ASP A 10 10.93 4.40 -3.33
N PRO A 11 12.07 3.91 -3.87
CA PRO A 11 12.24 3.82 -5.32
C PRO A 11 11.24 2.87 -5.96
N PHE A 12 10.91 1.75 -5.30
CA PHE A 12 9.92 0.80 -5.79
C PHE A 12 8.49 1.34 -5.68
N ALA A 13 8.18 1.97 -4.55
CA ALA A 13 6.88 2.57 -4.32
C ALA A 13 6.62 3.72 -5.28
N ARG A 14 7.59 4.62 -5.48
CA ARG A 14 7.48 5.74 -6.44
C ARG A 14 7.32 5.29 -7.87
N LEU A 15 7.87 4.14 -8.25
CA LEU A 15 7.61 3.56 -9.57
C LEU A 15 6.13 3.18 -9.72
N MET A 16 5.53 2.63 -8.67
CA MET A 16 4.11 2.27 -8.60
C MET A 16 3.18 3.47 -8.33
N GLY A 17 3.70 4.70 -8.24
CA GLY A 17 2.92 5.89 -7.85
C GLY A 17 2.57 5.95 -6.36
N LEU A 18 3.15 5.07 -5.55
CA LEU A 18 2.98 4.95 -4.10
C LEU A 18 4.17 5.58 -3.35
N ASP A 19 4.05 5.68 -2.04
CA ASP A 19 5.12 6.05 -1.10
C ASP A 19 5.67 4.79 -0.40
N GLY A 20 6.96 4.78 -0.06
CA GLY A 20 7.58 3.72 0.73
C GLY A 20 6.82 3.42 2.03
N TYR A 21 6.21 4.45 2.66
CA TYR A 21 5.34 4.26 3.82
C TYR A 21 4.04 3.49 3.51
N ILE A 22 3.41 3.76 2.37
CA ILE A 22 2.20 3.05 1.93
C ILE A 22 2.53 1.59 1.68
N LEU A 23 3.59 1.32 0.91
CA LEU A 23 3.98 -0.04 0.58
C LEU A 23 4.34 -0.84 1.84
N PHE A 24 5.02 -0.21 2.80
CA PHE A 24 5.32 -0.81 4.09
C PHE A 24 4.06 -1.08 4.92
N ALA A 25 3.09 -0.16 4.91
CA ALA A 25 1.81 -0.36 5.59
C ALA A 25 1.02 -1.56 5.01
N PHE A 26 1.06 -1.76 3.69
CA PHE A 26 0.46 -2.95 3.06
C PHE A 26 1.17 -4.25 3.43
N ILE A 27 2.48 -4.23 3.64
CA ILE A 27 3.23 -5.40 4.11
C ILE A 27 2.85 -5.73 5.56
N LEU A 28 2.78 -4.72 6.42
CA LEU A 28 2.37 -4.90 7.82
C LEU A 28 0.88 -5.21 7.97
N GLY A 29 0.04 -4.85 7.00
CA GLY A 29 -1.39 -5.13 6.95
C GLY A 29 -1.75 -6.55 6.49
N PHE A 30 -0.77 -7.39 6.14
CA PHE A 30 -1.01 -8.79 5.75
C PHE A 30 -1.90 -9.63 6.71
N PRO A 31 -1.82 -9.49 8.06
CA PRO A 31 -2.72 -10.22 8.95
C PRO A 31 -4.15 -9.66 9.01
N ALA A 32 -4.34 -8.37 8.71
CA ALA A 32 -5.64 -7.71 8.74
C ALA A 32 -5.64 -6.47 7.84
N ASN A 33 -6.35 -6.58 6.72
CA ASN A 33 -6.33 -5.59 5.64
C ASN A 33 -6.94 -4.25 6.07
N GLU A 34 -7.82 -4.27 7.06
CA GLU A 34 -8.46 -3.10 7.65
C GLU A 34 -7.48 -2.22 8.43
N ILE A 35 -6.32 -2.75 8.84
CA ILE A 35 -5.31 -2.02 9.63
C ILE A 35 -4.35 -1.23 8.72
N VAL A 36 -4.39 -1.46 7.40
CA VAL A 36 -3.50 -0.75 6.45
C VAL A 36 -3.63 0.77 6.59
N VAL A 37 -4.86 1.30 6.57
CA VAL A 37 -5.10 2.76 6.66
C VAL A 37 -4.63 3.33 8.01
N PRO A 38 -4.98 2.74 9.17
CA PRO A 38 -4.40 3.13 10.46
C PRO A 38 -2.86 3.13 10.49
N ILE A 39 -2.20 2.12 9.89
CA ILE A 39 -0.73 2.04 9.86
C ILE A 39 -0.14 3.18 9.01
N ILE A 40 -0.77 3.52 7.88
CA ILE A 40 -0.35 4.67 7.05
C ILE A 40 -0.41 5.96 7.88
N ILE A 41 -1.54 6.21 8.56
CA ILE A 41 -1.74 7.42 9.38
C ILE A 41 -0.71 7.47 10.51
N MET A 42 -0.54 6.37 11.25
CA MET A 42 0.44 6.26 12.33
C MET A 42 1.88 6.46 11.82
N SER A 43 2.20 5.96 10.62
CA SER A 43 3.52 6.12 10.02
C SER A 43 3.80 7.58 9.66
N TYR A 44 2.83 8.31 9.10
CA TYR A 44 2.99 9.74 8.80
C TYR A 44 3.03 10.59 10.08
N MET A 45 2.24 10.24 11.10
CA MET A 45 2.24 10.93 12.40
C MET A 45 3.49 10.66 13.24
N ALA A 46 4.11 9.47 13.14
CA ALA A 46 5.40 9.22 13.79
C ALA A 46 6.50 10.17 13.30
N THR A 47 6.33 10.75 12.10
CA THR A 47 7.18 11.79 11.52
C THR A 47 6.73 13.23 11.84
N GLY A 48 5.51 13.46 12.34
CA GLY A 48 4.95 14.79 12.57
C GLY A 48 3.89 14.81 13.69
N SER A 49 4.12 15.66 14.69
CA SER A 49 3.36 15.89 15.94
C SER A 49 1.90 15.40 15.97
N LEU A 50 1.56 14.63 17.02
CA LEU A 50 0.19 14.24 17.35
C LEU A 50 -0.72 15.47 17.57
N THR A 51 -1.62 15.73 16.64
CA THR A 51 -2.80 16.56 16.89
C THR A 51 -4.03 15.69 16.66
N GLY A 52 -4.92 15.61 17.67
CA GLY A 52 -6.14 14.81 17.61
C GLY A 52 -6.96 15.11 16.36
N PHE A 53 -7.30 14.06 15.62
CA PHE A 53 -8.01 14.15 14.35
C PHE A 53 -9.51 13.87 14.56
N ASP A 54 -10.31 14.93 14.67
CA ASP A 54 -11.78 14.84 14.72
C ASP A 54 -12.44 15.08 13.35
N SER A 55 -11.66 15.28 12.27
CA SER A 55 -12.21 15.67 10.96
C SER A 55 -11.50 15.08 9.74
N LEU A 56 -12.28 14.65 8.74
CA LEU A 56 -11.85 14.17 7.41
C LEU A 56 -10.92 15.17 6.69
N THR A 57 -11.12 16.46 6.91
CA THR A 57 -10.32 17.55 6.33
C THR A 57 -8.88 17.56 6.82
N GLN A 58 -8.64 17.26 8.09
CA GLN A 58 -7.29 17.15 8.63
C GLN A 58 -6.57 15.90 8.09
N LEU A 59 -7.31 14.80 7.88
CA LEU A 59 -6.77 13.56 7.30
C LEU A 59 -6.34 13.77 5.85
N HIS A 60 -7.14 14.50 5.06
CA HIS A 60 -6.77 14.96 3.73
C HIS A 60 -5.52 15.86 3.76
N ALA A 61 -5.46 16.84 4.68
CA ALA A 61 -4.30 17.72 4.82
C ALA A 61 -3.02 16.96 5.18
N LEU A 62 -3.10 15.93 6.03
CA LEU A 62 -1.98 15.05 6.36
C LEU A 62 -1.44 14.36 5.12
N PHE A 63 -2.31 13.74 4.31
CA PHE A 63 -1.89 13.06 3.09
C PHE A 63 -1.26 14.01 2.08
N VAL A 64 -1.89 15.15 1.79
CA VAL A 64 -1.36 16.14 0.85
C VAL A 64 -0.03 16.71 1.33
N ASN A 65 0.13 16.99 2.63
CA ASN A 65 1.40 17.46 3.20
C ASN A 65 2.52 16.41 3.13
N ASN A 66 2.19 15.12 3.10
CA ASN A 66 3.16 14.04 2.90
C ASN A 66 3.39 13.72 1.40
N GLY A 67 2.96 14.59 0.48
CA GLY A 67 3.21 14.44 -0.95
C GLY A 67 2.24 13.52 -1.68
N TRP A 68 1.08 13.20 -1.08
CA TRP A 68 0.05 12.46 -1.81
C TRP A 68 -0.50 13.30 -2.96
N THR A 69 -0.34 12.75 -4.15
CA THR A 69 -1.01 13.25 -5.35
C THR A 69 -2.33 12.50 -5.54
N TRP A 70 -3.20 13.04 -6.40
CA TRP A 70 -4.39 12.32 -6.85
C TRP A 70 -4.03 10.96 -7.47
N LEU A 71 -2.87 10.87 -8.15
CA LEU A 71 -2.34 9.62 -8.69
C LEU A 71 -2.05 8.61 -7.57
N THR A 72 -1.41 9.05 -6.48
CA THR A 72 -1.12 8.19 -5.33
C THR A 72 -2.40 7.65 -4.70
N ALA A 73 -3.44 8.49 -4.55
CA ALA A 73 -4.74 8.05 -4.03
C ALA A 73 -5.37 6.97 -4.91
N VAL A 74 -5.32 7.12 -6.25
CA VAL A 74 -5.83 6.11 -7.19
C VAL A 74 -5.02 4.82 -7.10
N CYS A 75 -3.69 4.90 -7.05
CA CYS A 75 -2.83 3.73 -6.92
C CYS A 75 -3.08 3.00 -5.59
N VAL A 76 -3.30 3.72 -4.48
CA VAL A 76 -3.66 3.14 -3.18
C VAL A 76 -4.98 2.38 -3.26
N MET A 77 -6.00 2.96 -3.91
CA MET A 77 -7.31 2.31 -4.07
C MET A 77 -7.20 1.04 -4.92
N LEU A 78 -6.47 1.10 -6.04
CA LEU A 78 -6.25 -0.06 -6.92
C LEU A 78 -5.46 -1.16 -6.21
N PHE A 79 -4.40 -0.79 -5.49
CA PHE A 79 -3.61 -1.74 -4.74
C PHE A 79 -4.43 -2.38 -3.62
N SER A 80 -5.24 -1.62 -2.90
CA SER A 80 -6.17 -2.16 -1.89
C SER A 80 -7.14 -3.20 -2.45
N LEU A 81 -7.63 -3.01 -3.69
CA LEU A 81 -8.52 -3.97 -4.36
C LEU A 81 -7.78 -5.23 -4.84
N MET A 82 -6.53 -5.09 -5.29
CA MET A 82 -5.79 -6.16 -5.96
C MET A 82 -4.68 -6.81 -5.13
N HIS A 83 -4.47 -6.38 -3.89
CA HIS A 83 -3.40 -6.91 -3.04
C HIS A 83 -3.60 -8.39 -2.69
N TRP A 84 -2.53 -8.98 -2.16
CA TRP A 84 -2.49 -10.34 -1.64
C TRP A 84 -3.67 -10.63 -0.70
N PRO A 85 -4.31 -11.81 -0.82
CA PRO A 85 -5.36 -12.23 0.11
C PRO A 85 -4.79 -12.32 1.52
N CYS A 86 -5.62 -11.97 2.52
CA CYS A 86 -5.18 -11.93 3.91
C CYS A 86 -4.59 -13.28 4.36
N GLY A 87 -3.70 -13.22 5.35
CA GLY A 87 -2.97 -14.40 5.82
C GLY A 87 -3.88 -15.57 6.21
N THR A 88 -5.09 -15.28 6.72
CA THR A 88 -6.09 -16.30 7.06
C THR A 88 -6.59 -17.06 5.83
N THR A 89 -6.85 -16.38 4.71
CA THR A 89 -7.20 -17.02 3.43
C THR A 89 -6.05 -17.88 2.91
N CYS A 90 -4.81 -17.39 2.97
CA CYS A 90 -3.64 -18.17 2.57
C CYS A 90 -3.47 -19.45 3.43
N ILE A 91 -3.72 -19.35 4.74
CA ILE A 91 -3.69 -20.50 5.67
C ILE A 91 -4.80 -21.50 5.32
N THR A 92 -6.01 -21.03 4.99
CA THR A 92 -7.11 -21.91 4.57
C THR A 92 -6.76 -22.63 3.27
N ILE A 93 -6.24 -21.94 2.27
CA ILE A 93 -5.80 -22.57 1.00
C ILE A 93 -4.73 -23.62 1.28
N LYS A 94 -3.76 -23.33 2.16
CA LYS A 94 -2.75 -24.33 2.55
C LYS A 94 -3.39 -25.57 3.20
N LYS A 95 -4.40 -25.39 4.05
CA LYS A 95 -5.09 -26.50 4.73
C LYS A 95 -5.90 -27.35 3.76
N GLU A 96 -6.66 -26.73 2.86
CA GLU A 96 -7.52 -27.39 1.88
C GLU A 96 -6.73 -28.04 0.74
N THR A 97 -5.70 -27.38 0.23
CA THR A 97 -4.90 -27.90 -0.89
C THR A 97 -3.70 -28.74 -0.42
N GLN A 98 -3.44 -28.82 0.90
CA GLN A 98 -2.28 -29.50 1.53
C GLN A 98 -0.92 -29.11 0.93
N SER A 99 -0.84 -27.98 0.23
CA SER A 99 0.32 -27.60 -0.57
C SER A 99 0.63 -26.12 -0.40
N ILE A 100 1.83 -25.86 0.10
CA ILE A 100 2.37 -24.51 0.31
C ILE A 100 2.59 -23.79 -1.02
N LYS A 101 2.81 -24.55 -2.11
CA LYS A 101 3.01 -23.98 -3.45
C LYS A 101 1.77 -23.20 -3.91
N TRP A 102 0.57 -23.75 -3.67
CA TRP A 102 -0.68 -23.10 -4.06
C TRP A 102 -1.01 -21.87 -3.21
N ALA A 103 -0.71 -21.91 -1.91
CA ALA A 103 -0.84 -20.72 -1.05
C ALA A 103 0.11 -19.59 -1.50
N LEU A 104 1.35 -19.90 -1.86
CA LEU A 104 2.30 -18.92 -2.39
C LEU A 104 1.88 -18.37 -3.76
N ILE A 105 1.32 -19.20 -4.65
CA ILE A 105 0.79 -18.74 -5.94
C ILE A 105 -0.39 -17.78 -5.72
N SER A 106 -1.33 -18.11 -4.83
CA SER A 106 -2.46 -17.24 -4.50
C SER A 106 -2.05 -15.92 -3.85
N PHE A 107 -0.89 -15.87 -3.22
CA PHE A 107 -0.28 -14.63 -2.75
C PHE A 107 0.42 -13.86 -3.87
N ALA A 108 1.23 -14.55 -4.69
CA ALA A 108 2.05 -13.92 -5.72
C ALA A 108 1.22 -13.36 -6.89
N VAL A 109 0.19 -14.07 -7.35
CA VAL A 109 -0.58 -13.68 -8.53
C VAL A 109 -1.30 -12.33 -8.34
N PRO A 110 -2.08 -12.11 -7.26
CA PRO A 110 -2.75 -10.82 -7.03
C PRO A 110 -1.73 -9.70 -6.84
N THR A 111 -0.67 -9.95 -6.07
CA THR A 111 0.39 -8.97 -5.81
C THR A 111 1.08 -8.50 -7.08
N VAL A 112 1.51 -9.43 -7.93
CA VAL A 112 2.15 -9.08 -9.22
C VAL A 112 1.16 -8.32 -10.09
N THR A 113 -0.11 -8.71 -10.10
CA THR A 113 -1.14 -8.02 -10.88
C THR A 113 -1.38 -6.60 -10.36
N GLY A 114 -1.50 -6.41 -9.04
CA GLY A 114 -1.67 -5.10 -8.41
C GLY A 114 -0.46 -4.18 -8.65
N ILE A 115 0.76 -4.71 -8.55
CA ILE A 115 1.99 -4.00 -8.89
C ILE A 115 1.98 -3.59 -10.36
N ALA A 116 1.67 -4.51 -11.27
CA ALA A 116 1.63 -4.24 -12.71
C ALA A 116 0.58 -3.18 -13.07
N VAL A 117 -0.62 -3.24 -12.47
CA VAL A 117 -1.68 -2.24 -12.68
C VAL A 117 -1.27 -0.88 -12.13
N CYS A 118 -0.71 -0.80 -10.92
CA CYS A 118 -0.24 0.47 -10.35
C CYS A 118 0.90 1.06 -11.18
N LEU A 119 1.86 0.24 -11.63
CA LEU A 119 2.90 0.68 -12.56
C LEU A 119 2.29 1.20 -13.86
N PHE A 120 1.32 0.50 -14.45
CA PHE A 120 0.69 0.91 -15.70
C PHE A 120 -0.02 2.25 -15.54
N VAL A 121 -0.81 2.44 -14.48
CA VAL A 121 -1.50 3.71 -14.20
C VAL A 121 -0.51 4.83 -13.92
N ALA A 122 0.49 4.60 -13.05
CA ALA A 122 1.49 5.61 -12.71
C ALA A 122 2.33 6.04 -13.93
N ASN A 123 2.73 5.09 -14.78
CA ASN A 123 3.44 5.40 -16.01
C ASN A 123 2.54 6.11 -17.02
N THR A 124 1.29 5.67 -17.20
CA THR A 124 0.34 6.33 -18.14
C THR A 124 0.10 7.78 -17.73
N VAL A 125 -0.12 8.05 -16.44
CA VAL A 125 -0.36 9.39 -15.91
C VAL A 125 0.90 10.27 -16.00
N ARG A 126 2.09 9.73 -15.71
CA ARG A 126 3.36 10.43 -15.93
C ARG A 126 3.59 10.76 -17.41
N LEU A 127 3.25 9.85 -18.30
CA LEU A 127 3.41 10.03 -19.75
C LEU A 127 2.43 11.07 -20.31
N LEU A 128 1.24 11.18 -19.71
CA LEU A 128 0.25 12.21 -20.00
C LEU A 128 0.56 13.57 -19.34
N GLY A 129 1.58 13.66 -18.47
CA GLY A 129 1.97 14.91 -17.81
C GLY A 129 0.93 15.48 -16.85
N LEU A 130 0.05 14.65 -16.30
CA LEU A 130 -1.05 15.07 -15.40
C LEU A 130 -0.62 15.14 -13.91
N VAL A 131 0.68 15.09 -13.63
CA VAL A 131 1.31 15.16 -12.29
C VAL A 131 2.43 16.18 -12.29
#